data_AF-A0A8J8E0W7-F1
#
_entry.id   AF-A0A8J8E0W7-F1
#
_cell.length_a   1.000
_cell.length_b   1.000
_cell.length_c   1.000
_cell.angle_alpha   90.00
_cell.angle_beta   90.00
_cell.angle_gamma   90.00
#
_symmetry.space_group_name_H-M   'P 1'
#
loop_
_entity.id
_entity.type
_entity.pdbx_description
1 polymer ?
#
loop_
_entity_poly.entity_id
_entity_poly.type
_entity_poly.pdbx_seq_one_letter_code
_entity_poly.pdbx_strand_id
1 'polypeptide(L)'
;MKPKIALPENEFKLKGLYNFLELIFDDDEHRIGIAEALLERLRQKRETYTEDWLEVILEYLGEQDLLEQYHELLNKFDEGEISKTKINKLIEKELRERGYPAAKLRKDWSIVKKTLIQLGIVSRTSNRLNLSWEFVEKLNTLTKFYNLWRAGEI
;
A
#
# COMPACT_ATOMS: atom_id res chain seq x y z
N MET A 1 -3.06 -17.78 21.79
CA MET A 1 -2.01 -16.84 21.31
C MET A 1 -1.93 -16.96 19.81
N LYS A 2 -2.12 -15.88 19.04
CA LYS A 2 -1.94 -15.91 17.58
C LYS A 2 -0.43 -15.97 17.27
N PRO A 3 0.04 -16.89 16.42
CA PRO A 3 1.45 -17.02 16.10
C PRO A 3 1.96 -15.72 15.45
N LYS A 4 3.18 -15.33 15.80
CA LYS A 4 3.87 -14.17 15.25
C LYS A 4 4.30 -14.56 13.82
N ILE A 5 3.47 -14.26 12.83
CA ILE A 5 3.73 -14.58 11.42
C ILE A 5 4.91 -13.74 10.94
N ALA A 6 6.04 -14.38 10.66
CA ALA A 6 7.10 -13.84 9.82
C ALA A 6 6.78 -14.22 8.38
N LEU A 7 6.79 -13.24 7.47
CA LEU A 7 6.77 -13.53 6.04
C LEU A 7 8.08 -14.25 5.68
N PRO A 8 8.06 -15.18 4.71
CA PRO A 8 9.28 -15.86 4.28
C PRO A 8 10.31 -14.83 3.79
N GLU A 9 11.54 -14.90 4.32
CA GLU A 9 12.64 -13.97 4.03
C GLU A 9 13.16 -14.08 2.58
N ASN A 10 12.75 -15.11 1.83
CA ASN A 10 13.28 -15.39 0.50
C ASN A 10 12.35 -14.90 -0.64
N GLU A 11 12.78 -13.81 -1.27
CA GLU A 11 12.71 -13.50 -2.71
C GLU A 11 11.36 -13.56 -3.45
N PHE A 12 10.30 -12.96 -2.90
CA PHE A 12 9.48 -12.11 -3.80
C PHE A 12 10.26 -10.82 -4.03
N LYS A 13 11.26 -10.87 -4.93
CA LYS A 13 11.98 -9.67 -5.37
C LYS A 13 10.93 -8.67 -5.86
N LEU A 14 11.02 -7.40 -5.47
CA LEU A 14 10.10 -6.32 -5.85
C LEU A 14 9.73 -6.31 -7.35
N LYS A 15 10.64 -6.72 -8.24
CA LYS A 15 10.36 -6.95 -9.68
C LYS A 15 9.19 -7.91 -9.96
N GLY A 16 8.98 -8.93 -9.13
CA GLY A 16 7.86 -9.86 -9.26
C GLY A 16 6.53 -9.27 -8.82
N LEU A 17 6.53 -8.30 -7.90
CA LEU A 17 5.33 -7.59 -7.48
C LEU A 17 4.87 -6.62 -8.56
N TYR A 18 5.80 -5.86 -9.15
CA TYR A 18 5.50 -4.93 -10.25
C TYR A 18 4.81 -5.62 -11.43
N ASN A 19 5.40 -6.70 -11.96
CA ASN A 19 4.83 -7.45 -13.08
C ASN A 19 3.45 -8.07 -12.75
N PHE A 20 3.22 -8.44 -11.49
CA PHE A 20 1.91 -8.92 -11.05
C PHE A 20 0.87 -7.78 -11.02
N LEU A 21 1.28 -6.58 -10.63
CA LEU A 21 0.42 -5.40 -10.58
C LEU A 21 0.12 -4.84 -11.98
N GLU A 22 1.05 -4.94 -12.94
CA GLU A 22 0.80 -4.63 -14.36
C GLU A 22 -0.41 -5.41 -14.90
N LEU A 23 -0.50 -6.72 -14.58
CA LEU A 23 -1.64 -7.57 -14.97
C LEU A 23 -2.98 -7.15 -14.35
N ILE A 24 -2.96 -6.38 -13.26
CA ILE A 24 -4.17 -5.94 -12.54
C ILE A 24 -4.60 -4.53 -12.98
N PHE A 25 -3.65 -3.68 -13.34
CA PHE A 25 -3.87 -2.25 -13.54
C PHE A 25 -3.59 -1.75 -14.96
N ASP A 26 -3.47 -2.65 -15.93
CA ASP A 26 -3.36 -2.34 -17.37
C ASP A 26 -2.25 -1.29 -17.66
N ASP A 27 -1.07 -1.48 -17.08
CA ASP A 27 0.10 -0.58 -17.21
C ASP A 27 -0.12 0.89 -16.73
N ASP A 28 -1.15 1.17 -15.91
CA ASP A 28 -1.31 2.49 -15.28
C ASP A 28 -0.26 2.67 -14.16
N GLU A 29 0.84 3.34 -14.48
CA GLU A 29 1.99 3.54 -13.59
C GLU A 29 1.63 4.08 -12.20
N HIS A 30 0.66 5.01 -12.10
CA HIS A 30 0.26 5.52 -10.79
C HIS A 30 -0.47 4.46 -9.98
N ARG A 31 -1.40 3.72 -10.60
CA ARG A 31 -2.12 2.68 -9.89
C ARG A 31 -1.19 1.56 -9.45
N ILE A 32 -0.25 1.18 -10.30
CA ILE A 32 0.78 0.18 -9.98
C ILE A 32 1.62 0.67 -8.80
N GLY A 33 2.17 1.88 -8.86
CA GLY A 33 3.02 2.40 -7.79
C GLY A 33 2.26 2.63 -6.47
N ILE A 34 1.00 3.07 -6.52
CA ILE A 34 0.14 3.19 -5.33
C ILE A 34 -0.15 1.80 -4.73
N ALA A 35 -0.42 0.80 -5.58
CA ALA A 35 -0.66 -0.56 -5.13
C ALA A 35 0.60 -1.18 -4.50
N GLU A 36 1.77 -0.95 -5.09
CA GLU A 36 3.05 -1.38 -4.56
C GLU A 36 3.31 -0.76 -3.18
N ALA A 37 3.17 0.56 -3.04
CA ALA A 37 3.33 1.25 -1.76
C ALA A 37 2.37 0.73 -0.69
N LEU A 38 1.09 0.53 -1.04
CA LEU A 38 0.10 -0.05 -0.13
C LEU A 38 0.49 -1.47 0.31
N LEU A 39 0.86 -2.34 -0.62
CA LEU A 39 1.19 -3.74 -0.32
C LEU A 39 2.47 -3.84 0.51
N GLU A 40 3.49 -3.05 0.21
CA GLU A 40 4.73 -2.97 1.01
C GLU A 40 4.44 -2.47 2.42
N ARG A 41 3.61 -1.44 2.56
CA ARG A 41 3.16 -0.95 3.88
C ARG A 41 2.44 -2.04 4.66
N LEU A 42 1.48 -2.74 4.04
CA LEU A 42 0.75 -3.82 4.69
C LEU A 42 1.66 -5.02 5.01
N ARG A 43 2.70 -5.25 4.22
CA ARG A 43 3.75 -6.25 4.50
C ARG A 43 4.49 -5.93 5.79
N GLN A 44 4.85 -4.67 5.99
CA GLN A 44 5.65 -4.21 7.13
C GLN A 44 4.81 -3.96 8.40
N LYS A 45 3.76 -3.14 8.28
CA LYS A 45 2.94 -2.65 9.41
C LYS A 45 1.72 -3.53 9.72
N ARG A 46 1.42 -4.53 8.88
CA ARG A 46 0.26 -5.44 8.91
C ARG A 46 -1.11 -4.78 8.67
N GLU A 47 -1.29 -3.53 9.09
CA GLU A 47 -2.53 -2.77 8.88
C GLU A 47 -2.25 -1.29 8.53
N THR A 48 -3.20 -0.65 7.84
CA THR A 48 -3.24 0.82 7.63
C THR A 48 -4.70 1.30 7.61
N TYR A 49 -4.96 2.57 7.92
CA TYR A 49 -6.32 3.09 7.81
C TYR A 49 -6.66 3.44 6.35
N THR A 50 -7.92 3.27 6.00
CA THR A 50 -8.46 3.62 4.67
C THR A 50 -8.31 5.11 4.36
N GLU A 51 -8.23 5.93 5.41
CA GLU A 51 -8.08 7.38 5.32
C GLU A 51 -6.62 7.84 5.17
N ASP A 52 -5.64 6.94 5.37
CA ASP A 52 -4.21 7.27 5.27
C ASP A 52 -3.73 7.29 3.81
N TRP A 53 -4.64 7.56 2.88
CA TRP A 53 -4.37 7.54 1.45
C TRP A 53 -3.26 8.50 1.06
N LEU A 54 -3.23 9.70 1.66
CA LEU A 54 -2.18 10.69 1.40
C LEU A 54 -0.82 10.15 1.76
N GLU A 55 -0.69 9.50 2.91
CA GLU A 55 0.58 8.93 3.34
C GLU A 55 1.07 7.84 2.37
N VAL A 56 0.16 6.98 1.87
CA VAL A 56 0.50 5.98 0.84
C VAL A 56 0.89 6.64 -0.48
N ILE A 57 0.20 7.71 -0.90
CA ILE A 57 0.58 8.47 -2.09
C ILE A 57 1.97 9.08 -1.93
N LEU A 58 2.28 9.65 -0.77
CA LEU A 58 3.59 10.26 -0.51
C LEU A 58 4.72 9.22 -0.50
N GLU A 59 4.47 8.04 0.09
CA GLU A 59 5.39 6.90 0.00
C GLU A 59 5.64 6.46 -1.45
N TYR A 60 4.57 6.36 -2.26
CA TYR A 60 4.65 6.04 -3.68
C TYR A 60 5.49 7.07 -4.45
N LEU A 61 5.23 8.37 -4.24
CA LEU A 61 5.95 9.43 -4.94
C LEU A 61 7.42 9.54 -4.53
N GLY A 62 7.82 8.94 -3.41
CA GLY A 62 9.19 9.02 -2.89
C GLY A 62 9.56 10.40 -2.35
N GLU A 63 8.58 11.26 -2.08
CA GLU A 63 8.75 12.65 -1.65
C GLU A 63 8.99 12.72 -0.14
N GLN A 64 10.22 12.43 0.30
CA GLN A 64 10.58 12.34 1.72
C GLN A 64 10.30 13.64 2.48
N ASP A 65 10.67 14.81 1.93
CA ASP A 65 10.42 16.11 2.56
C ASP A 65 8.93 16.34 2.82
N LEU A 66 8.07 15.95 1.87
CA LEU A 66 6.63 16.15 1.97
C LEU A 66 5.98 15.12 2.91
N LEU A 67 6.54 13.92 2.98
CA LEU A 67 6.15 12.89 3.95
C LEU A 67 6.50 13.32 5.39
N GLU A 68 7.71 13.85 5.60
CA GLU A 68 8.14 14.42 6.89
C GLU A 68 7.23 15.58 7.29
N GLN A 69 6.97 16.52 6.38
CA GLN A 69 6.03 17.62 6.62
C GLN A 69 4.63 17.11 6.97
N TYR A 70 4.13 16.06 6.29
CA TYR A 70 2.85 15.47 6.61
C TYR A 70 2.83 14.86 8.01
N HIS A 71 3.89 14.17 8.43
CA HIS A 71 4.01 13.62 9.79
C HIS A 71 4.09 14.72 10.86
N GLU A 72 4.82 15.81 10.62
CA GLU A 72 4.83 16.97 11.53
C GLU A 72 3.42 17.59 11.69
N LEU A 73 2.66 17.68 10.59
CA LEU A 73 1.29 18.17 10.63
C LEU A 73 0.36 17.21 11.39
N LEU A 74 0.58 15.90 11.29
CA LEU A 74 -0.19 14.91 12.06
C LEU A 74 0.07 15.05 13.57
N ASN A 75 1.31 15.30 13.99
CA ASN A 75 1.61 15.56 15.42
C ASN A 75 0.81 16.75 15.95
N LYS A 76 0.71 17.83 15.17
CA LYS A 76 -0.12 19.00 15.53
C LYS A 76 -1.62 18.70 15.54
N PHE A 77 -2.08 17.72 14.75
CA PHE A 77 -3.46 17.26 14.81
C PHE A 77 -3.74 16.50 16.11
N ASP A 78 -2.81 15.65 16.55
CA ASP A 78 -2.92 14.92 17.81
C ASP A 78 -2.92 15.89 19.02
N GLU A 79 -2.23 17.02 18.89
CA GLU A 79 -2.24 18.14 19.86
C GLU A 79 -3.51 19.03 19.76
N GLY A 80 -4.37 18.80 18.77
CA GLY A 80 -5.62 19.56 18.56
C GLY A 80 -5.43 20.93 17.90
N GLU A 81 -4.24 21.25 17.39
CA GLU A 81 -3.90 22.56 16.82
C GLU A 81 -4.40 22.74 15.38
N ILE A 82 -4.56 21.63 14.65
CA ILE A 82 -4.94 21.63 13.24
C ILE A 82 -5.91 20.50 12.94
N SER A 83 -6.91 20.75 12.08
CA SER A 83 -7.83 19.69 11.66
C SER A 83 -7.25 18.85 10.52
N LYS A 84 -7.57 17.56 10.48
CA LYS A 84 -7.20 16.65 9.38
C LYS A 84 -7.61 17.17 8.00
N THR A 85 -8.74 17.88 7.91
CA THR A 85 -9.17 18.53 6.66
C THR A 85 -8.20 19.63 6.21
N LYS A 86 -7.67 20.41 7.16
CA LYS A 86 -6.70 21.48 6.86
C LYS A 86 -5.34 20.89 6.47
N ILE A 87 -4.90 19.83 7.13
CA ILE A 87 -3.69 19.07 6.74
C ILE A 87 -3.81 18.60 5.28
N ASN A 88 -4.91 17.90 4.95
CA ASN A 88 -5.12 17.39 3.59
C ASN A 88 -5.06 18.51 2.54
N LYS A 89 -5.69 19.67 2.82
CA LYS A 89 -5.65 20.82 1.90
C LYS A 89 -4.24 21.38 1.70
N LEU A 90 -3.41 21.42 2.75
CA LEU A 90 -2.03 21.88 2.67
C LEU A 90 -1.21 20.93 1.81
N ILE A 91 -1.25 19.63 2.09
CA ILE A 91 -0.50 18.64 1.30
C ILE A 91 -1.00 18.57 -0.14
N GLU A 92 -2.31 18.63 -0.39
CA GLU A 92 -2.86 18.69 -1.75
C GLU A 92 -2.46 19.97 -2.51
N LYS A 93 -2.16 21.07 -1.79
CA LYS A 93 -1.59 22.29 -2.40
C LYS A 93 -0.14 22.05 -2.80
N GLU A 94 0.67 21.54 -1.89
CA GLU A 94 2.09 21.22 -2.14
C GLU A 94 2.26 20.20 -3.29
N LEU A 95 1.47 19.13 -3.30
CA LEU A 95 1.46 18.16 -4.39
C LEU A 95 1.22 18.82 -5.75
N ARG A 96 0.25 19.75 -5.82
CA ARG A 96 -0.05 20.47 -7.07
C ARG A 96 1.10 21.39 -7.49
N GLU A 97 1.76 22.06 -6.55
CA GLU A 97 2.92 22.92 -6.82
C GLU A 97 4.11 22.11 -7.35
N ARG A 98 4.25 20.85 -6.90
CA ARG A 98 5.24 19.88 -7.41
C ARG A 98 4.80 19.18 -8.72
N GLY A 99 3.65 19.55 -9.28
CA GLY A 99 3.15 18.99 -10.55
C GLY A 99 2.34 17.70 -10.43
N TYR A 100 2.01 17.27 -9.21
CA TYR A 100 1.21 16.08 -8.97
C TYR A 100 -0.29 16.39 -8.97
N PRO A 101 -1.09 15.71 -9.83
CA PRO A 101 -2.54 15.92 -9.87
C PRO A 101 -3.24 15.22 -8.68
N ALA A 102 -3.27 15.88 -7.52
CA ALA A 102 -3.80 15.30 -6.28
C ALA A 102 -5.20 14.67 -6.41
N ALA A 103 -6.11 15.30 -7.17
CA ALA A 103 -7.44 14.76 -7.44
C ALA A 103 -7.42 13.44 -8.23
N LYS A 104 -6.49 13.30 -9.18
CA LYS A 104 -6.26 12.07 -9.94
C LYS A 104 -5.70 10.99 -9.03
N LEU A 105 -4.66 11.29 -8.25
CA LEU A 105 -4.03 10.35 -7.30
C LEU A 105 -5.03 9.81 -6.28
N ARG A 106 -5.93 10.66 -5.78
CA ARG A 106 -7.01 10.22 -4.89
C ARG A 106 -8.00 9.28 -5.57
N LYS A 107 -8.32 9.51 -6.85
CA LYS A 107 -9.16 8.62 -7.65
C LYS A 107 -8.46 7.29 -7.88
N ASP A 108 -7.18 7.30 -8.23
CA ASP A 108 -6.38 6.10 -8.46
C ASP A 108 -6.24 5.28 -7.17
N TRP A 109 -6.00 5.90 -6.02
CA TRP A 109 -6.10 5.24 -4.70
C TRP A 109 -7.43 4.52 -4.50
N SER A 110 -8.55 5.17 -4.81
CA SER A 110 -9.88 4.58 -4.65
C SER A 110 -10.06 3.34 -5.53
N ILE A 111 -9.56 3.41 -6.78
CA ILE A 111 -9.57 2.30 -7.73
C ILE A 111 -8.69 1.16 -7.21
N VAL A 112 -7.42 1.43 -6.89
CA VAL A 112 -6.45 0.45 -6.38
C VAL A 112 -7.00 -0.30 -5.18
N LYS A 113 -7.45 0.44 -4.16
CA LYS A 113 -8.04 -0.16 -2.96
C LYS A 113 -9.23 -1.07 -3.30
N LYS A 114 -10.15 -0.60 -4.15
CA LYS A 114 -11.34 -1.37 -4.51
C LYS A 114 -10.95 -2.65 -5.26
N THR A 115 -10.04 -2.55 -6.23
CA THR A 115 -9.56 -3.69 -7.02
C THR A 115 -8.87 -4.73 -6.14
N LEU A 116 -7.94 -4.32 -5.27
CA LEU A 116 -7.23 -5.25 -4.39
C LEU A 116 -8.15 -5.94 -3.38
N ILE A 117 -9.22 -5.26 -2.93
CA ILE A 117 -10.26 -5.89 -2.10
C ILE A 117 -11.08 -6.89 -2.91
N GLN A 118 -11.49 -6.54 -4.13
CA GLN A 118 -12.27 -7.43 -5.01
C GLN A 118 -11.50 -8.69 -5.39
N LEU A 119 -10.19 -8.58 -5.57
CA LEU A 119 -9.29 -9.71 -5.83
C LEU A 119 -8.98 -10.54 -4.58
N GLY A 120 -9.47 -10.13 -3.40
CA GLY A 120 -9.22 -10.81 -2.13
C GLY A 120 -7.77 -10.73 -1.68
N ILE A 121 -6.97 -9.81 -2.23
CA ILE A 121 -5.57 -9.57 -1.85
C ILE A 121 -5.53 -8.78 -0.53
N VAL A 122 -6.36 -7.74 -0.46
CA VAL A 122 -6.55 -6.90 0.72
C VAL A 122 -7.91 -7.20 1.34
N SER A 123 -7.95 -7.36 2.67
CA SER A 123 -9.19 -7.43 3.44
C SER A 123 -9.46 -6.08 4.11
N ARG A 124 -10.74 -5.75 4.28
CA ARG A 124 -11.17 -4.56 5.00
C ARG A 124 -11.92 -4.94 6.27
N THR A 125 -11.48 -4.43 7.40
CA THR A 125 -12.17 -4.56 8.68
C THR A 125 -12.47 -3.17 9.21
N SER A 126 -13.75 -2.77 9.19
CA SER A 126 -14.16 -1.39 9.50
C SER A 126 -13.48 -0.36 8.58
N ASN A 127 -12.64 0.52 9.14
CA ASN A 127 -11.85 1.52 8.42
C ASN A 127 -10.39 1.08 8.19
N ARG A 128 -10.02 -0.16 8.51
CA ARG A 128 -8.65 -0.67 8.34
C ARG A 128 -8.54 -1.59 7.13
N LEU A 129 -7.38 -1.52 6.48
CA LEU A 129 -6.95 -2.40 5.40
C LEU A 129 -5.84 -3.32 5.92
N ASN A 130 -5.89 -4.59 5.52
CA ASN A 130 -4.93 -5.63 5.89
C ASN A 130 -4.67 -6.54 4.70
N LEU A 131 -3.53 -7.24 4.65
CA LEU A 131 -3.42 -8.39 3.75
C LEU A 131 -4.48 -9.43 4.12
N SER A 132 -5.15 -9.98 3.11
CA SER A 132 -6.10 -11.07 3.30
C SER A 132 -5.37 -12.33 3.73
N TRP A 133 -5.90 -13.03 4.74
CA TRP A 133 -5.31 -14.27 5.21
C TRP A 133 -5.33 -15.35 4.13
N GLU A 134 -6.44 -15.45 3.38
CA GLU A 134 -6.58 -16.39 2.25
C GLU A 134 -5.52 -16.12 1.17
N PHE A 135 -5.23 -14.84 0.88
CA PHE A 135 -4.19 -14.47 -0.07
C PHE A 135 -2.80 -14.88 0.42
N VAL A 136 -2.50 -14.62 1.69
CA VAL A 136 -1.23 -15.03 2.31
C VAL A 136 -1.06 -16.55 2.28
N GLU A 137 -2.11 -17.32 2.54
CA GLU A 137 -2.06 -18.79 2.43
C GLU A 137 -1.80 -19.27 1.00
N LYS A 138 -2.46 -18.65 0.01
CA LYS A 138 -2.21 -18.95 -1.41
C LYS A 138 -0.76 -18.68 -1.80
N LEU A 139 -0.21 -17.53 -1.39
CA LEU A 139 1.19 -17.19 -1.63
C LEU A 139 2.16 -18.19 -0.98
N ASN A 140 1.91 -18.60 0.26
CA ASN A 140 2.73 -19.60 0.96
C ASN A 140 2.67 -20.97 0.25
N THR A 141 1.48 -21.36 -0.22
CA THR A 141 1.29 -22.62 -0.96
C THR A 141 2.06 -22.60 -2.28
N LEU A 142 1.95 -21.51 -3.04
CA LEU A 142 2.69 -21.34 -4.29
C LEU A 142 4.20 -21.32 -4.08
N THR A 143 4.67 -20.64 -3.03
CA THR A 143 6.09 -20.58 -2.67
C THR A 143 6.62 -21.98 -2.32
N LYS A 144 5.86 -22.75 -1.52
CA LYS A 144 6.21 -24.12 -1.17
C LYS A 144 6.26 -25.01 -2.41
N PHE A 145 5.25 -24.93 -3.28
CA PHE A 145 5.22 -25.67 -4.54
C PHE A 145 6.44 -25.35 -5.41
N TYR A 146 6.73 -24.07 -5.63
CA TYR A 146 7.88 -23.64 -6.43
C TYR A 146 9.22 -24.18 -5.89
N ASN A 147 9.39 -24.15 -4.56
CA ASN A 147 10.59 -24.66 -3.92
C ASN A 147 10.73 -26.18 -4.08
N LEU A 148 9.64 -26.94 -3.91
CA LEU A 148 9.64 -28.39 -4.11
C LEU A 148 9.95 -28.76 -5.57
N TRP A 149 9.34 -28.05 -6.53
CA TRP A 149 9.60 -28.26 -7.96
C TRP A 149 11.06 -27.96 -8.33
N ARG A 150 11.62 -26.85 -7.81
CA ARG A 150 13.04 -26.50 -7.97
C ARG A 150 13.99 -27.53 -7.37
N ALA A 151 13.58 -28.20 -6.31
CA ALA A 151 14.35 -29.27 -5.66
C ALA A 151 14.21 -30.63 -6.37
N GLY A 152 13.32 -30.76 -7.36
CA GLY A 152 13.01 -32.03 -8.01
C GLY A 152 12.25 -33.02 -7.11
N GLU A 153 11.59 -32.51 -6.05
CA GLU A 153 10.82 -33.32 -5.09
C GLU A 153 9.38 -33.57 -5.55
N ILE A 154 8.94 -32.91 -6.63
CA ILE A 154 7.67 -33.08 -7.34
C ILE A 154 7.85 -32.87 -8.85
#